data_AF-A0A0R0HL61-F1
#
_entry.id   AF-A0A0R0HL61-F1
#
_cell.length_a   1.000
_cell.length_b   1.000
_cell.length_c   1.000
_cell.angle_alpha   90.00
_cell.angle_beta   90.00
_cell.angle_gamma   90.00
#
_symmetry.space_group_name_H-M   'P 1'
#
loop_
_entity.id
_entity.type
_entity.pdbx_description
1 polymer ?
#
loop_
_entity_poly.entity_id
_entity_poly.type
_entity_poly.pdbx_seq_one_letter_code
_entity_poly.pdbx_strand_id
1 'polypeptide(L)'
;MDISNTLMVRSTEEPFYDSPVEEEPVISKSSSSKPNTGPWFTLDDTPPREWRKKLIEMGAWLDTKFMKDADPYKVIEEFCCRMTGTLKEWYHNLGAVRQNQFHELGSTTAVLGTLHQ
;
A
#
# COMPACT_ATOMS: atom_id res chain seq x y z
N MET A 1 51.81 24.05 -7.50
CA MET A 1 50.34 24.21 -7.71
C MET A 1 49.89 25.20 -6.67
N ASP A 2 49.96 26.51 -6.80
CA ASP A 2 49.89 27.44 -7.92
C ASP A 2 48.49 27.62 -8.54
N ILE A 3 48.02 28.86 -8.31
CA ILE A 3 47.22 29.79 -9.12
C ILE A 3 45.71 29.58 -9.30
N SER A 4 44.94 30.48 -8.67
CA SER A 4 44.08 31.51 -9.32
C SER A 4 42.71 31.60 -8.65
N ASN A 5 42.37 32.71 -7.97
CA ASN A 5 41.90 34.00 -8.54
C ASN A 5 40.53 33.80 -9.21
N THR A 6 39.46 34.56 -8.94
CA THR A 6 39.31 36.02 -8.75
C THR A 6 37.80 36.25 -8.46
N LEU A 7 37.39 37.11 -7.50
CA LEU A 7 36.93 38.50 -7.72
C LEU A 7 35.85 38.60 -8.83
N MET A 8 34.72 39.31 -8.72
CA MET A 8 34.13 40.30 -7.80
C MET A 8 32.82 40.77 -8.49
N VAL A 9 31.97 41.55 -7.78
CA VAL A 9 31.16 42.67 -8.36
C VAL A 9 29.91 42.23 -9.18
N ARG A 10 28.68 42.73 -9.01
CA ARG A 10 28.16 44.05 -8.61
C ARG A 10 26.65 43.94 -8.29
N SER A 11 26.17 44.85 -7.45
CA SER A 11 24.79 45.09 -7.00
C SER A 11 23.75 45.33 -8.10
N THR A 12 22.48 44.98 -7.85
CA THR A 12 21.32 45.78 -8.29
C THR A 12 20.21 45.64 -7.23
N GLU A 13 19.80 46.79 -6.74
CA GLU A 13 18.73 47.08 -5.78
C GLU A 13 17.36 47.18 -6.47
N GLU A 14 16.30 46.72 -5.78
CA GLU A 14 15.01 47.42 -5.50
C GLU A 14 13.77 46.48 -5.43
N PRO A 15 12.80 46.71 -4.51
CA PRO A 15 11.92 45.66 -3.98
C PRO A 15 10.40 45.95 -4.11
N PHE A 16 9.55 45.00 -4.54
CA PHE A 16 8.08 45.11 -4.35
C PHE A 16 7.33 43.74 -4.29
N TYR A 17 6.48 43.61 -3.25
CA TYR A 17 5.18 42.91 -3.16
C TYR A 17 5.04 41.36 -3.04
N ASP A 18 4.85 40.92 -1.78
CA ASP A 18 3.84 40.01 -1.18
C ASP A 18 3.04 38.99 -2.06
N SER A 19 3.19 37.69 -1.74
CA SER A 19 2.11 36.67 -1.73
C SER A 19 2.61 35.34 -1.10
N PRO A 20 1.93 34.75 -0.10
CA PRO A 20 2.36 33.50 0.53
C PRO A 20 1.94 32.29 -0.33
N VAL A 21 2.90 31.46 -0.77
CA VAL A 21 2.59 30.19 -1.44
C VAL A 21 2.41 29.08 -0.41
N GLU A 22 1.30 28.37 -0.57
CA GLU A 22 0.75 27.33 0.29
C GLU A 22 1.63 26.07 0.40
N GLU A 23 1.31 25.29 1.43
CA GLU A 23 1.88 24.00 1.81
C GLU A 23 1.88 22.96 0.68
N GLU A 24 3.00 22.23 0.51
CA GLU A 24 2.96 20.85 0.01
C GLU A 24 3.75 19.93 0.95
N PRO A 25 3.09 19.08 1.76
CA PRO A 25 3.76 18.00 2.47
C PRO A 25 3.83 16.76 1.57
N VAL A 26 5.06 16.45 1.14
CA VAL A 26 5.61 15.09 0.92
C VAL A 26 4.60 13.97 0.59
N ILE A 27 4.21 13.84 -0.68
CA ILE A 27 3.60 12.60 -1.19
C ILE A 27 4.69 11.53 -1.30
N SER A 28 4.74 10.66 -0.30
CA SER A 28 5.38 9.34 -0.39
C SER A 28 4.75 8.57 -1.56
N LYS A 29 5.47 8.48 -2.68
CA LYS A 29 5.17 7.61 -3.82
C LYS A 29 5.24 6.15 -3.40
N SER A 30 4.15 5.61 -2.88
CA SER A 30 3.75 4.22 -3.09
C SER A 30 2.53 4.23 -4.00
N SER A 31 2.78 4.37 -5.30
CA SER A 31 1.76 4.12 -6.32
C SER A 31 1.48 2.62 -6.35
N SER A 32 0.70 2.15 -5.39
CA SER A 32 -0.09 0.93 -5.51
C SER A 32 -1.10 1.20 -6.63
N SER A 33 -0.73 0.83 -7.85
CA SER A 33 -1.64 0.78 -8.98
C SER A 33 -2.79 -0.13 -8.58
N LYS A 34 -3.96 0.45 -8.29
CA LYS A 34 -5.20 -0.30 -8.08
C LYS A 34 -5.31 -1.36 -9.18
N PRO A 35 -5.34 -2.68 -8.86
CA PRO A 35 -5.54 -3.70 -9.88
C PRO A 35 -6.90 -3.45 -10.55
N ASN A 36 -6.90 -2.88 -11.76
CA ASN A 36 -8.12 -2.44 -12.46
C ASN A 36 -8.98 -3.62 -12.98
N THR A 37 -8.57 -4.86 -12.72
CA THR A 37 -9.24 -6.06 -13.23
C THR A 37 -9.25 -7.14 -12.15
N GLY A 38 -10.44 -7.46 -11.65
CA GLY A 38 -10.72 -8.63 -10.81
C GLY A 38 -11.46 -8.28 -9.51
N PRO A 39 -11.76 -9.29 -8.68
CA PRO A 39 -12.56 -9.08 -7.48
C PRO A 39 -11.84 -8.15 -6.50
N TRP A 40 -12.61 -7.24 -5.92
CA TRP A 40 -12.24 -6.45 -4.75
C TRP A 40 -12.83 -7.12 -3.51
N PHE A 41 -12.07 -7.14 -2.42
CA PHE A 41 -12.47 -7.80 -1.18
C PHE A 41 -12.91 -6.76 -0.17
N THR A 42 -14.21 -6.76 0.15
CA THR A 42 -14.83 -5.89 1.16
C THR A 42 -15.68 -6.71 2.12
N LEU A 43 -15.77 -6.25 3.37
CA LEU A 43 -16.73 -6.73 4.37
C LEU A 43 -17.79 -5.67 4.72
N ASP A 44 -17.63 -4.43 4.29
CA ASP A 44 -18.46 -3.30 4.74
C ASP A 44 -19.93 -3.43 4.32
N ASP A 45 -20.17 -3.99 3.13
CA ASP A 45 -21.52 -4.23 2.60
C ASP A 45 -22.10 -5.59 3.00
N THR A 46 -21.33 -6.40 3.77
CA THR A 46 -21.71 -7.77 4.10
C THR A 46 -22.14 -7.87 5.56
N PRO A 47 -23.36 -8.34 5.88
CA PRO A 47 -23.76 -8.54 7.28
C PRO A 47 -22.89 -9.63 7.93
N PRO A 48 -22.60 -9.58 9.24
CA PRO A 48 -21.70 -10.52 9.92
C PRO A 48 -22.02 -12.00 9.68
N ARG A 49 -23.30 -12.34 9.51
CA ARG A 49 -23.76 -13.70 9.19
C ARG A 49 -23.22 -14.25 7.86
N GLU A 50 -22.82 -13.38 6.94
CA GLU A 50 -22.30 -13.71 5.61
C GLU A 50 -20.78 -13.55 5.50
N TRP A 51 -20.09 -13.04 6.55
CA TRP A 51 -18.63 -12.91 6.55
C TRP A 51 -17.93 -14.24 6.29
N ARG A 52 -18.45 -15.35 6.84
CA ARG A 52 -17.93 -16.69 6.54
C ARG A 52 -17.98 -17.03 5.05
N LYS A 53 -19.04 -16.62 4.33
CA LYS A 53 -19.11 -16.82 2.87
C LYS A 53 -18.06 -15.99 2.14
N LYS A 54 -17.84 -14.75 2.58
CA LYS A 54 -16.79 -13.88 2.02
C LYS A 54 -15.38 -14.40 2.26
N LEU A 55 -15.10 -14.95 3.44
CA LEU A 55 -13.81 -15.60 3.71
C LEU A 55 -13.60 -16.84 2.83
N ILE A 56 -14.65 -17.62 2.55
CA ILE A 56 -14.58 -18.74 1.60
C ILE A 56 -14.31 -18.26 0.17
N GLU A 57 -14.97 -17.18 -0.28
CA GLU A 57 -14.72 -16.55 -1.59
C GLU A 57 -13.25 -16.07 -1.72
N MET A 58 -12.72 -15.41 -0.69
CA MET A 58 -11.31 -15.00 -0.61
C MET A 58 -10.37 -16.20 -0.67
N GLY A 59 -10.70 -17.26 0.07
CA GLY A 59 -9.95 -18.52 0.08
C GLY A 59 -9.84 -19.16 -1.29
N ALA A 60 -10.97 -19.33 -1.98
CA ALA A 60 -10.99 -19.90 -3.32
C ALA A 60 -10.17 -19.08 -4.33
N TRP A 61 -10.19 -17.75 -4.18
CA TRP A 61 -9.36 -16.86 -5.00
C TRP A 61 -7.86 -17.03 -4.68
N LEU A 62 -7.49 -17.09 -3.41
CA LEU A 62 -6.11 -17.35 -2.97
C LEU A 62 -5.60 -18.70 -3.47
N ASP A 63 -6.37 -19.78 -3.30
CA ASP A 63 -6.01 -21.11 -3.80
C ASP A 63 -5.74 -21.06 -5.31
N THR A 64 -6.64 -20.40 -6.06
CA THR A 64 -6.47 -20.25 -7.52
C THR A 64 -5.19 -19.50 -7.88
N LYS A 65 -4.80 -18.49 -7.08
CA LYS A 65 -3.58 -17.71 -7.30
C LYS A 65 -2.32 -18.48 -6.92
N PHE A 66 -2.30 -19.13 -5.76
CA PHE A 66 -1.19 -19.99 -5.34
C PHE A 66 -0.94 -21.16 -6.31
N MET A 67 -1.97 -21.65 -7.02
CA MET A 67 -1.79 -22.66 -8.06
C MET A 67 -1.14 -22.12 -9.35
N LYS A 68 -1.26 -20.81 -9.62
CA LYS A 68 -0.76 -20.16 -10.85
C LYS A 68 0.60 -19.52 -10.68
N ASP A 69 0.83 -18.93 -9.51
CA ASP A 69 2.02 -18.17 -9.20
C ASP A 69 2.93 -18.97 -8.25
N ALA A 70 4.20 -19.11 -8.61
CA ALA A 70 5.19 -19.84 -7.80
C ALA A 70 5.68 -19.04 -6.58
N ASP A 71 5.45 -17.72 -6.58
CA ASP A 71 5.92 -16.80 -5.54
C ASP A 71 4.75 -16.45 -4.61
N PRO A 72 4.70 -17.03 -3.39
CA PRO A 72 3.61 -16.77 -2.47
C PRO A 72 3.55 -15.30 -2.03
N TYR A 73 4.68 -14.60 -1.95
CA TYR A 73 4.73 -13.21 -1.54
C TYR A 73 3.89 -12.33 -2.48
N LYS A 74 4.04 -12.53 -3.80
CA LYS A 74 3.28 -11.79 -4.81
C LYS A 74 1.79 -12.06 -4.75
N VAL A 75 1.41 -13.31 -4.45
CA VAL A 75 -0.01 -13.67 -4.27
C VAL A 75 -0.61 -12.92 -3.09
N ILE A 76 0.11 -12.88 -1.96
CA ILE A 76 -0.34 -12.13 -0.77
C ILE A 76 -0.34 -10.63 -1.02
N GLU A 77 0.67 -10.09 -1.68
CA GLU A 77 0.74 -8.67 -2.02
C GLU A 77 -0.45 -8.25 -2.91
N GLU A 78 -0.78 -9.06 -3.93
CA GLU A 78 -1.97 -8.84 -4.76
C GLU A 78 -3.26 -8.93 -3.93
N PHE A 79 -3.34 -9.90 -3.01
CA PHE A 79 -4.47 -10.05 -2.11
C PHE A 79 -4.68 -8.80 -1.25
N CYS A 80 -3.62 -8.30 -0.59
CA CYS A 80 -3.63 -7.08 0.20
C CYS A 80 -4.02 -5.86 -0.64
N CYS A 81 -3.51 -5.74 -1.87
CA CYS A 81 -3.87 -4.65 -2.78
C CYS A 81 -5.35 -4.65 -3.19
N ARG A 82 -6.02 -5.82 -3.13
CA ARG A 82 -7.44 -5.98 -3.44
C ARG A 82 -8.36 -5.76 -2.24
N MET A 83 -7.83 -5.65 -1.01
CA MET A 83 -8.63 -5.33 0.18
C MET A 83 -9.15 -3.90 0.15
N THR A 84 -10.39 -3.70 0.59
CA THR A 84 -11.00 -2.38 0.74
C THR A 84 -11.69 -2.23 2.09
N GLY A 85 -11.97 -0.97 2.47
CA GLY A 85 -12.65 -0.58 3.71
C GLY A 85 -12.16 -1.32 4.95
N THR A 86 -13.04 -1.97 5.72
CA THR A 86 -12.69 -2.61 7.00
C THR A 86 -11.49 -3.56 6.89
N LEU A 87 -11.37 -4.32 5.80
CA LEU A 87 -10.23 -5.24 5.60
C LEU A 87 -8.91 -4.48 5.39
N LYS A 88 -8.96 -3.40 4.60
CA LYS A 88 -7.79 -2.58 4.34
C LYS A 88 -7.34 -1.86 5.61
N GLU A 89 -8.29 -1.37 6.40
CA GLU A 89 -8.02 -0.73 7.69
C GLU A 89 -7.44 -1.73 8.70
N TRP A 90 -8.03 -2.94 8.80
CA TRP A 90 -7.48 -4.03 9.60
C TRP A 90 -6.02 -4.31 9.23
N TYR A 91 -5.73 -4.47 7.94
CA TYR A 91 -4.37 -4.73 7.45
C TYR A 91 -3.41 -3.57 7.80
N HIS A 92 -3.83 -2.30 7.67
CA HIS A 92 -3.02 -1.16 8.09
C HIS A 92 -2.76 -1.13 9.60
N ASN A 93 -3.74 -1.52 10.41
CA ASN A 93 -3.67 -1.55 11.87
C ASN A 93 -2.82 -2.72 12.43
N LEU A 94 -2.40 -3.66 11.59
CA LEU A 94 -1.42 -4.69 11.96
C LEU A 94 -0.04 -4.08 12.30
N GLY A 95 0.33 -2.96 11.67
CA GLY A 95 1.69 -2.41 11.79
C GLY A 95 2.74 -3.23 11.02
N ALA A 96 3.89 -2.62 10.76
CA ALA A 96 4.88 -3.12 9.79
C ALA A 96 5.35 -4.57 10.05
N VAL A 97 5.58 -4.94 11.32
CA VAL A 97 6.05 -6.29 11.67
C VAL A 97 5.01 -7.35 11.31
N ARG A 98 3.75 -7.16 11.72
CA ARG A 98 2.68 -8.12 11.43
C ARG A 98 2.29 -8.12 9.95
N GLN A 99 2.43 -6.99 9.26
CA GLN A 99 2.26 -6.92 7.81
C GLN A 99 3.31 -7.76 7.06
N ASN A 100 4.58 -7.68 7.47
CA ASN A 100 5.64 -8.51 6.90
C ASN A 100 5.38 -10.00 7.19
N GLN A 101 5.02 -10.35 8.43
CA GLN A 101 4.63 -11.72 8.79
C GLN A 101 3.43 -12.22 7.98
N PHE A 102 2.47 -11.35 7.68
CA PHE A 102 1.33 -11.68 6.84
C PHE A 102 1.75 -11.97 5.39
N HIS A 103 2.73 -11.24 4.85
CA HIS A 103 3.29 -11.50 3.51
C HIS A 103 4.13 -12.78 3.43
N GLU A 104 4.65 -13.25 4.56
CA GLU A 104 5.37 -14.52 4.67
C GLU A 104 4.43 -15.74 4.76
N LEU A 105 3.10 -15.53 4.78
CA LEU A 105 2.12 -16.62 4.79
C LEU A 105 2.11 -17.34 3.43
N GLY A 106 2.68 -18.54 3.41
CA GLY A 106 2.79 -19.36 2.19
C GLY A 106 1.57 -20.20 1.83
N SER A 107 0.39 -19.98 2.45
CA SER A 107 -0.80 -20.78 2.15
C SER A 107 -2.11 -20.07 2.47
N THR A 108 -3.17 -20.42 1.74
CA THR A 108 -4.53 -19.93 1.94
C THR A 108 -5.01 -20.13 3.37
N THR A 109 -4.78 -21.32 3.96
CA THR A 109 -5.18 -21.63 5.33
C THR A 109 -4.55 -20.68 6.34
N ALA A 110 -3.28 -20.34 6.16
CA ALA A 110 -2.57 -19.44 7.06
C ALA A 110 -3.13 -18.00 6.94
N VAL A 111 -3.38 -17.53 5.72
CA VAL A 111 -3.98 -16.21 5.46
C VAL A 111 -5.37 -16.09 6.08
N LEU A 112 -6.26 -17.03 5.78
CA LEU A 112 -7.62 -17.01 6.33
C LEU A 112 -7.64 -17.19 7.85
N GLY A 113 -6.69 -17.96 8.40
CA GLY A 113 -6.52 -18.13 9.84
C GLY A 113 -6.22 -16.81 10.54
N THR A 114 -5.38 -15.97 9.95
CA THR A 114 -5.08 -14.64 10.51
C THR A 114 -6.24 -13.64 10.39
N LEU A 115 -7.07 -13.76 9.35
CA LEU A 115 -8.26 -12.91 9.17
C LEU A 115 -9.41 -13.23 10.14
N HIS A 116 -9.39 -14.42 10.76
CA HIS A 116 -10.43 -14.87 11.68
C HIS A 116 -10.14 -14.50 13.15
N GLN A 117 -8.91 -14.05 13.47
CA GLN A 117 -8.52 -13.68 14.84
C GLN A 117 -9.09 -12.32 15.25
#